data_AF-A0A967LCT3-F1
#
_entry.id   AF-A0A967LCT3-F1
#
_cell.length_a   1.000
_cell.length_b   1.000
_cell.length_c   1.000
_cell.angle_alpha   90.00
_cell.angle_beta   90.00
_cell.angle_gamma   90.00
#
_symmetry.space_group_name_H-M   'P 1'
#
loop_
_entity.id
_entity.type
_entity.pdbx_description
1 polymer ?
#
loop_
_entity_poly.entity_id
_entity_poly.type
_entity_poly.pdbx_seq_one_letter_code
_entity_poly.pdbx_strand_id
1 'polypeptide(L)' 'MSSRLDSFLSPATPSLKICGVTVSSDAERLVTLGVHAIGINFWKESKRFCPL' A
#
# COMPACT_ATOMS: atom_id res chain seq x y z
N MET A 1 6.93 -10.86 -16.09
CA MET A 1 6.59 -10.13 -14.86
C MET A 1 5.56 -9.06 -15.22
N SER A 2 4.65 -8.68 -14.31
CA SER A 2 3.68 -7.59 -14.58
C SER A 2 4.41 -6.25 -14.57
N SER A 3 4.15 -5.38 -15.56
CA SER A 3 4.81 -4.08 -15.73
C SER A 3 4.77 -3.19 -14.47
N ARG A 4 3.76 -3.35 -13.62
CA ARG A 4 3.64 -2.63 -12.34
C ARG A 4 4.63 -3.09 -11.27
N LEU A 5 4.93 -4.39 -11.22
CA LEU A 5 5.94 -4.90 -10.27
C LEU A 5 7.34 -4.47 -10.69
N ASP A 6 7.64 -4.50 -11.98
CA ASP A 6 8.93 -4.06 -12.52
C ASP A 6 9.15 -2.57 -12.21
N SER A 7 8.11 -1.74 -12.36
CA SER A 7 8.15 -0.33 -11.95
C SER A 7 8.30 -0.16 -10.44
N PHE A 8 7.59 -0.95 -9.62
CA PHE A 8 7.62 -0.83 -8.15
C PHE A 8 8.98 -1.22 -7.55
N LEU A 9 9.62 -2.25 -8.11
CA LEU A 9 10.90 -2.77 -7.64
C LEU A 9 12.11 -2.16 -8.37
N SER A 10 11.87 -1.25 -9.31
CA SER A 10 12.92 -0.57 -10.07
C SER A 10 13.83 0.21 -9.12
N PRO A 11 15.16 0.03 -9.20
CA PRO A 11 16.10 0.85 -8.43
C PRO A 11 16.25 2.27 -9.00
N ALA A 12 15.74 2.53 -10.21
CA ALA A 12 15.90 3.81 -10.89
C ALA A 12 14.97 4.91 -10.35
N THR A 13 13.84 4.53 -9.73
CA THR A 13 12.83 5.45 -9.23
C THR A 13 12.32 4.99 -7.87
N PRO A 14 12.24 5.86 -6.85
CA PRO A 14 11.75 5.46 -5.54
C PRO A 14 10.26 5.13 -5.59
N SER A 15 9.91 3.98 -5.02
CA SER A 15 8.52 3.59 -4.79
C SER A 15 8.05 4.00 -3.40
N LEU A 16 6.81 4.47 -3.32
CA LEU A 16 6.16 4.84 -2.06
C LEU A 16 5.14 3.79 -1.63
N LYS A 17 5.27 3.32 -0.38
CA LYS A 17 4.30 2.47 0.30
C LYS A 17 3.79 3.13 1.57
N ILE A 18 2.47 3.19 1.74
CA ILE A 18 1.82 3.65 2.98
C ILE A 18 1.29 2.45 3.77
N CYS A 19 1.66 2.33 5.05
CA CYS A 19 1.41 1.14 5.86
C CYS A 19 0.27 1.35 6.87
N GLY A 20 -0.48 0.29 7.16
CA GLY A 20 -1.51 0.26 8.19
C GLY A 20 -2.72 1.10 7.85
N VAL A 21 -3.15 1.08 6.58
CA VAL A 21 -4.38 1.72 6.12
C VAL A 21 -5.56 0.90 6.65
N THR A 22 -6.55 1.57 7.26
CA THR A 22 -7.69 0.91 7.92
C THR A 22 -9.05 1.34 7.38
N VAL A 23 -9.10 2.31 6.47
CA VAL A 23 -10.34 2.86 5.89
C VAL A 23 -10.26 2.84 4.37
N SER A 24 -11.33 2.41 3.70
CA SER A 24 -11.37 2.29 2.23
C SER A 24 -11.15 3.62 1.51
N SER A 25 -11.72 4.72 2.02
CA SER A 25 -11.57 6.05 1.42
C SER A 25 -10.12 6.53 1.40
N ASP A 26 -9.32 6.16 2.41
CA ASP A 26 -7.89 6.47 2.41
C ASP A 26 -7.15 5.65 1.35
N ALA A 27 -7.50 4.36 1.19
CA ALA A 27 -6.93 3.54 0.13
C ALA A 27 -7.22 4.11 -1.27
N GLU A 28 -8.47 4.53 -1.54
CA GLU A 28 -8.88 5.17 -2.79
C GLU A 28 -8.13 6.49 -3.05
N ARG A 29 -7.98 7.31 -2.01
CA ARG A 29 -7.23 8.57 -2.10
C ARG A 29 -5.75 8.32 -2.39
N LEU A 30 -5.14 7.32 -1.77
CA LEU A 30 -3.73 6.96 -1.99
C LEU A 30 -3.49 6.49 -3.42
N VAL A 31 -4.42 5.74 -4.01
CA VAL A 31 -4.36 5.36 -5.43
C VAL A 31 -4.41 6.60 -6.32
N THR A 32 -5.32 7.54 -6.02
CA THR A 32 -5.45 8.80 -6.77
C THR A 32 -4.18 9.66 -6.69
N LEU A 33 -3.47 9.61 -5.57
CA LEU A 33 -2.19 10.30 -5.35
C LEU A 33 -0.99 9.59 -6.00
N GLY A 34 -1.18 8.44 -6.65
CA GLY A 34 -0.10 7.69 -7.29
C GLY A 34 0.78 6.90 -6.31
N VAL A 35 0.28 6.56 -5.12
CA VAL A 35 0.99 5.68 -4.20
C VAL A 35 1.06 4.28 -4.80
N HIS A 36 2.24 3.67 -4.75
CA HIS A 36 2.51 2.43 -5.48
C HIS A 36 1.96 1.21 -4.75
N ALA A 37 1.92 1.26 -3.42
CA ALA A 37 1.40 0.17 -2.60
C ALA A 37 0.80 0.68 -1.28
N ILE A 38 -0.18 -0.07 -0.78
CA ILE A 38 -0.71 0.08 0.58
C ILE A 38 -0.42 -1.17 1.39
N GLY A 39 -0.33 -1.03 2.70
CA GLY A 39 -0.25 -2.16 3.63
C GLY A 39 -1.49 -2.24 4.50
N ILE A 40 -2.18 -3.38 4.44
CA ILE A 40 -3.23 -3.75 5.39
C ILE A 40 -2.60 -4.62 6.47
N ASN A 41 -2.92 -4.36 7.74
CA ASN A 41 -2.35 -5.11 8.85
C ASN A 41 -3.34 -6.17 9.34
N PHE A 42 -2.99 -7.45 9.18
CA PHE A 42 -3.80 -8.58 9.64
C PHE A 42 -3.33 -9.15 11.00
N TRP A 43 -2.38 -8.51 11.67
CA TRP A 43 -1.91 -8.91 13.00
C TRP A 43 -2.82 -8.33 14.09
N LYS A 44 -3.43 -9.20 14.90
CA LYS A 44 -4.50 -8.86 15.86
C LYS A 44 -4.06 -7.89 16.96
N GLU A 45 -2.78 -7.90 17.28
CA GLU A 45 -2.17 -7.07 18.33
C GLU A 45 -1.81 -5.67 17.81
N SER A 46 -1.94 -5.41 16.51
CA SER A 46 -1.77 -4.08 15.97
C SER A 46 -2.98 -3.19 16.24
N LYS A 47 -2.75 -1.94 16.65
CA LYS A 47 -3.78 -0.89 16.68
C LYS A 47 -4.40 -0.60 15.31
N ARG A 48 -3.79 -1.08 14.21
CA ARG A 48 -4.25 -0.91 12.82
C ARG A 48 -4.76 -2.23 12.23
N PHE A 49 -5.13 -3.19 13.08
CA PHE A 49 -5.68 -4.48 12.65
C PHE A 49 -6.93 -4.30 11.78
N CYS A 50 -6.95 -4.96 10.63
CA CYS A 50 -8.12 -5.10 9.78
C CYS A 50 -8.54 -6.58 9.74
N PRO A 51 -9.82 -6.92 9.98
CA PRO A 51 -10.31 -8.27 9.78
C PRO A 51 -10.34 -8.65 8.29
N LEU A 52 -10.26 -9.95 8.00
CA LEU A 52 -10.44 -10.52 6.66
C LEU A 52 -11.93 -10.64 6.31
#